data_AF-A0A8T6P4Z6-F1
#
_entry.id   AF-A0A8T6P4Z6-F1
#
_cell.length_a   1.000
_cell.length_b   1.000
_cell.length_c   1.000
_cell.angle_alpha   90.00
_cell.angle_beta   90.00
_cell.angle_gamma   90.00
#
_symmetry.space_group_name_H-M   'P 1'
#
loop_
_entity.id
_entity.type
_entity.pdbx_description
1 polymer ?
#
loop_
_entity_poly.entity_id
_entity_poly.type
_entity_poly.pdbx_seq_one_letter_code
_entity_poly.pdbx_strand_id
1 'polypeptide(L)'
;MDKLDTYKLYEEAHPEQDNRWVDRPNKQQRSAAGSAYMMPVVFIPVLVEVGILLWYGRKSRYARFHAWQALIIDIAYVATLFTFLAVLIFVIEVLLQNADRSVGTTVILVGGVMLLLFYSVVTIFRIIVGTRVTNGKHIKLPLIGQPLEDFLRERER
;
A
#
# COMPACT_ATOMS: atom_id res chain seq x y z
N MET A 1 -10.89 33.43 8.82
CA MET A 1 -10.75 32.90 7.45
C MET A 1 -11.22 31.47 7.47
N ASP A 2 -12.31 31.22 6.75
CA ASP A 2 -12.91 29.91 6.67
C ASP A 2 -12.01 28.98 5.84
N LYS A 3 -11.92 27.69 6.17
CA LYS A 3 -11.01 26.73 5.47
C LYS A 3 -11.34 26.55 3.98
N LEU A 4 -12.48 27.08 3.55
CA LEU A 4 -12.92 27.13 2.15
C LEU A 4 -12.16 28.16 1.33
N ASP A 5 -11.80 29.32 1.90
CA ASP A 5 -11.18 30.42 1.14
C ASP A 5 -9.72 30.13 0.80
N THR A 6 -8.98 29.49 1.70
CA THR A 6 -7.59 29.09 1.44
C THR A 6 -7.46 28.00 0.38
N TYR A 7 -8.48 27.18 0.19
CA TYR A 7 -8.47 26.15 -0.87
C TYR A 7 -8.66 26.77 -2.25
N LYS A 8 -9.64 27.67 -2.40
CA LYS A 8 -9.86 28.40 -3.65
C LYS A 8 -8.60 29.15 -4.08
N LEU A 9 -7.98 29.88 -3.15
CA LEU A 9 -6.75 30.61 -3.42
C LEU A 9 -5.57 29.71 -3.84
N TYR A 10 -5.52 28.47 -3.36
CA TYR A 10 -4.49 27.51 -3.75
C TYR A 10 -4.76 26.91 -5.14
N GLU A 11 -6.01 26.60 -5.47
CA GLU A 11 -6.40 26.13 -6.81
C GLU A 11 -6.19 27.19 -7.89
N GLU A 12 -6.44 28.46 -7.55
CA GLU A 12 -6.15 29.61 -8.42
C GLU A 12 -4.65 29.84 -8.60
N ALA A 13 -3.84 29.56 -7.58
CA ALA A 13 -2.39 29.74 -7.63
C ALA A 13 -1.66 28.64 -8.41
N HIS A 14 -2.24 27.45 -8.56
CA HIS A 14 -1.62 26.27 -9.20
C HIS A 14 -2.55 25.61 -10.23
N PRO A 15 -2.92 26.30 -11.32
CA PRO A 15 -3.88 25.82 -12.32
C PRO A 15 -3.39 24.57 -13.07
N GLU A 16 -2.08 24.33 -13.13
CA GLU A 16 -1.47 23.10 -13.65
C GLU A 16 -1.70 21.85 -12.78
N GLN A 17 -2.08 22.01 -11.51
CA GLN A 17 -2.60 20.89 -10.73
C GLN A 17 -4.03 20.62 -11.19
N ASP A 18 -4.15 19.74 -12.20
CA ASP A 18 -5.42 19.20 -12.71
C ASP A 18 -6.32 18.72 -11.56
N ASN A 19 -7.13 19.65 -11.06
CA ASN A 19 -8.02 19.50 -9.92
C ASN A 19 -9.25 18.65 -10.26
N ARG A 20 -9.22 17.84 -11.32
CA ARG A 20 -10.25 16.81 -11.57
C ARG A 20 -10.24 15.68 -10.53
N TRP A 21 -9.34 15.73 -9.54
CA TRP A 21 -9.39 14.93 -8.30
C TRP A 21 -10.16 15.61 -7.16
N VAL A 22 -10.71 16.82 -7.38
CA VAL A 22 -11.33 17.72 -6.38
C VAL A 22 -12.82 17.48 -6.17
N ASP A 23 -13.38 16.36 -6.65
CA ASP A 23 -14.55 15.83 -5.95
C ASP A 23 -14.07 15.36 -4.57
N ARG A 24 -14.14 16.27 -3.58
CA ARG A 24 -13.67 16.05 -2.22
C ARG A 24 -14.25 14.72 -1.75
N PRO A 25 -13.40 13.69 -1.52
CA PRO A 25 -13.91 12.36 -1.25
C PRO A 25 -14.73 12.42 0.04
N ASN A 26 -15.95 11.89 -0.02
CA ASN A 26 -16.82 11.88 1.15
C ASN A 26 -16.22 10.99 2.26
N LYS A 27 -16.78 11.06 3.48
CA LYS A 27 -16.26 10.29 4.63
C LYS A 27 -16.17 8.77 4.34
N GLN A 28 -17.14 8.22 3.59
CA GLN A 28 -17.17 6.79 3.26
C GLN A 28 -16.05 6.43 2.27
N GLN A 29 -15.85 7.22 1.21
CA GLN A 29 -14.78 7.02 0.22
C GLN A 29 -13.39 7.12 0.86
N ARG A 30 -13.19 8.09 1.77
CA ARG A 30 -11.94 8.22 2.53
C ARG A 30 -11.70 7.04 3.45
N SER A 31 -12.73 6.59 4.17
CA SER A 31 -12.63 5.44 5.05
C SER A 31 -12.34 4.15 4.28
N ALA A 32 -12.99 3.95 3.13
CA ALA A 32 -12.75 2.79 2.26
C ALA A 32 -11.33 2.82 1.67
N ALA A 33 -10.88 3.98 1.17
CA ALA A 33 -9.52 4.15 0.69
C ALA A 33 -8.48 3.89 1.79
N GLY A 34 -8.74 4.35 3.01
CA GLY A 34 -7.86 4.12 4.16
C GLY A 34 -7.82 2.66 4.60
N SER A 35 -8.95 1.94 4.56
CA SER A 35 -9.02 0.53 4.95
C SER A 35 -8.19 -0.38 4.05
N ALA A 36 -7.95 0.00 2.79
CA ALA A 36 -7.03 -0.70 1.89
C ALA A 36 -5.61 -0.83 2.49
N TYR A 37 -5.18 0.10 3.34
CA TYR A 37 -3.86 0.02 3.96
C TYR A 37 -3.89 -0.65 5.35
N MET A 38 -5.04 -0.71 6.02
CA MET A 38 -5.10 -1.06 7.45
C MET A 38 -5.23 -2.56 7.75
N MET A 39 -5.37 -3.42 6.75
CA MET A 39 -5.47 -4.86 6.96
C MET A 39 -4.08 -5.51 6.93
N PRO A 40 -3.58 -6.08 8.04
CA PRO A 40 -2.25 -6.67 8.07
C PRO A 40 -2.22 -8.14 7.59
N VAL A 41 -3.32 -8.88 7.69
CA VAL A 41 -3.32 -10.34 7.49
C VAL A 41 -3.19 -10.72 6.03
N VAL A 42 -2.04 -11.26 5.61
CA VAL A 42 -1.77 -11.74 4.24
C VAL A 42 -2.98 -12.46 3.62
N PHE A 43 -3.30 -12.17 2.34
CA PHE A 43 -4.46 -12.62 1.54
C PHE A 43 -5.81 -11.93 1.75
N ILE A 44 -6.15 -11.48 2.97
CA ILE A 44 -7.39 -10.70 3.20
C ILE A 44 -7.35 -9.30 2.56
N PRO A 45 -6.21 -8.56 2.58
CA PRO A 45 -6.05 -7.26 1.95
C PRO A 45 -6.47 -7.29 0.49
N VAL A 46 -5.95 -8.23 -0.29
CA VAL A 46 -6.23 -8.34 -1.73
C VAL A 46 -7.73 -8.35 -2.01
N LEU A 47 -8.51 -9.09 -1.22
CA LEU A 47 -9.96 -9.14 -1.36
C LEU A 47 -10.62 -7.80 -0.98
N VAL A 48 -10.10 -7.11 0.03
CA VAL A 48 -10.57 -5.78 0.42
C VAL A 48 -10.25 -4.74 -0.64
N GLU A 49 -9.02 -4.69 -1.17
CA GLU A 49 -8.67 -3.76 -2.25
C GLU A 49 -9.50 -4.04 -3.51
N VAL A 50 -9.65 -5.30 -3.91
CA VAL A 50 -10.51 -5.68 -5.04
C VAL A 50 -11.96 -5.29 -4.78
N GLY A 51 -12.48 -5.54 -3.58
CA GLY A 51 -13.83 -5.12 -3.18
C GLY A 51 -14.02 -3.61 -3.26
N ILE A 52 -13.03 -2.83 -2.80
CA ILE A 52 -13.03 -1.37 -2.90
C ILE A 52 -12.99 -0.94 -4.37
N LEU A 53 -12.15 -1.55 -5.21
CA LEU A 53 -12.06 -1.24 -6.63
C LEU A 53 -13.39 -1.49 -7.36
N LEU A 54 -14.07 -2.60 -7.06
CA LEU A 54 -15.35 -2.96 -7.65
C LEU A 54 -16.49 -2.04 -7.18
N TRP A 55 -16.54 -1.69 -5.89
CA TRP A 55 -17.66 -0.94 -5.31
C TRP A 55 -17.47 0.58 -5.33
N TYR A 56 -16.34 1.05 -4.80
CA TYR A 56 -16.03 2.47 -4.64
C TYR A 56 -15.15 3.00 -5.77
N GLY A 57 -14.32 2.16 -6.38
CA GLY A 57 -13.41 2.57 -7.45
C GLY A 57 -14.12 3.10 -8.69
N ARG A 58 -15.34 2.63 -8.96
CA ARG A 58 -16.20 3.17 -10.04
C ARG A 58 -16.79 4.55 -9.72
N LYS A 59 -16.88 4.91 -8.44
CA LYS A 59 -17.56 6.13 -7.95
C LYS A 59 -16.57 7.21 -7.52
N SER A 60 -15.30 6.86 -7.32
CA SER A 60 -14.31 7.77 -6.75
C SER A 60 -12.93 7.45 -7.30
N ARG A 61 -12.36 8.39 -8.06
CA ARG A 61 -10.97 8.33 -8.51
C ARG A 61 -10.01 8.18 -7.33
N TYR A 62 -10.27 8.92 -6.24
CA TYR A 62 -9.51 8.85 -5.00
C TYR A 62 -9.47 7.43 -4.40
N ALA A 63 -10.64 6.80 -4.23
CA ALA A 63 -10.70 5.43 -3.70
C ALA A 63 -10.03 4.43 -4.65
N ARG A 64 -10.21 4.60 -5.97
CA ARG A 64 -9.59 3.74 -6.98
C ARG A 64 -8.06 3.83 -6.96
N PHE A 65 -7.52 5.05 -6.89
CA PHE A 65 -6.08 5.28 -6.81
C PHE A 65 -5.46 4.62 -5.58
N HIS A 66 -6.03 4.87 -4.40
CA HIS A 66 -5.50 4.32 -3.16
C HIS A 66 -5.65 2.80 -3.06
N ALA A 67 -6.75 2.24 -3.57
CA ALA A 67 -6.93 0.80 -3.63
C ALA A 67 -5.92 0.12 -4.59
N TRP A 68 -5.67 0.70 -5.77
CA TRP A 68 -4.62 0.19 -6.66
C TRP A 68 -3.22 0.31 -6.05
N GLN A 69 -2.91 1.45 -5.43
CA GLN A 69 -1.62 1.66 -4.79
C GLN A 69 -1.41 0.66 -3.64
N ALA A 70 -2.43 0.41 -2.81
CA ALA A 70 -2.39 -0.61 -1.77
C ALA A 70 -2.21 -2.02 -2.36
N LEU A 71 -2.98 -2.37 -3.39
CA LEU A 71 -2.91 -3.68 -4.05
C LEU A 71 -1.52 -3.96 -4.63
N ILE A 72 -0.87 -2.96 -5.26
CA ILE A 72 0.50 -3.11 -5.78
C ILE A 72 1.48 -3.37 -4.64
N ILE A 73 1.33 -2.67 -3.50
CA ILE A 73 2.16 -2.92 -2.32
C ILE A 73 1.94 -4.34 -1.80
N ASP A 74 0.69 -4.83 -1.74
CA ASP A 74 0.38 -6.18 -1.29
C ASP A 74 0.97 -7.25 -2.21
N ILE A 75 0.88 -7.07 -3.53
CA ILE A 75 1.50 -7.97 -4.50
C ILE A 75 3.03 -7.99 -4.32
N ALA A 76 3.66 -6.83 -4.21
CA ALA A 76 5.11 -6.73 -3.98
C ALA A 76 5.52 -7.35 -2.64
N TYR A 77 4.72 -7.14 -1.60
CA TYR A 77 4.94 -7.67 -0.26
C TYR A 77 4.85 -9.21 -0.26
N VAL A 78 3.80 -9.78 -0.86
CA VAL A 78 3.62 -11.22 -1.02
C VAL A 78 4.76 -11.83 -1.83
N ALA A 79 5.15 -11.22 -2.96
CA ALA A 79 6.27 -11.69 -3.77
C ALA A 79 7.60 -11.70 -3.00
N THR A 80 7.85 -10.67 -2.19
CA THR A 80 9.05 -10.58 -1.33
C THR A 80 9.05 -11.68 -0.27
N LEU A 81 7.88 -11.94 0.36
CA LEU A 81 7.73 -13.01 1.34
C LEU A 81 8.01 -14.38 0.73
N PHE A 82 7.45 -14.70 -0.44
CA PHE A 82 7.70 -15.97 -1.12
C PHE A 82 9.17 -16.12 -1.52
N THR A 83 9.81 -15.06 -1.99
CA THR A 83 11.23 -15.06 -2.33
C THR A 83 12.09 -15.34 -1.11
N PHE A 84 11.80 -14.67 0.01
CA PHE A 84 12.50 -14.90 1.27
C PHE A 84 12.34 -16.33 1.77
N LEU A 85 11.12 -16.87 1.75
CA LEU A 85 10.84 -18.25 2.16
C LEU A 85 11.59 -19.26 1.29
N ALA A 86 11.61 -19.05 -0.03
CA ALA A 86 12.35 -19.93 -0.95
C ALA A 86 13.86 -19.93 -0.65
N VAL A 87 14.44 -18.75 -0.42
CA VAL A 87 15.86 -18.63 -0.01
C VAL A 87 16.11 -19.32 1.33
N LEU A 88 15.23 -19.12 2.31
CA LEU A 88 15.37 -19.73 3.62
C LEU A 88 15.31 -21.26 3.55
N ILE A 89 14.36 -21.83 2.79
CA ILE A 89 14.25 -23.27 2.55
C ILE A 89 15.52 -23.80 1.91
N PHE A 90 16.00 -23.15 0.83
CA PHE A 90 17.24 -23.54 0.15
C PHE A 90 18.44 -23.57 1.10
N VAL A 91 18.61 -22.52 1.93
CA VAL A 91 19.71 -22.46 2.90
C VAL A 91 19.59 -23.58 3.94
N ILE A 92 18.38 -23.87 4.44
CA ILE A 92 18.14 -24.97 5.38
C ILE A 92 18.52 -26.31 4.75
N GLU A 93 18.10 -26.58 3.51
CA GLU A 93 18.43 -27.81 2.79
C GLU A 93 19.94 -28.01 2.67
N VAL A 94 20.67 -26.96 2.30
CA VAL A 94 22.13 -26.98 2.23
C VAL A 94 22.75 -27.26 3.60
N LEU A 95 22.27 -26.61 4.68
CA LEU A 95 22.81 -26.81 6.02
C LEU A 95 22.50 -28.21 6.58
N LEU A 96 21.33 -28.76 6.31
CA LEU A 96 20.95 -30.11 6.73
C LEU A 96 21.81 -31.18 6.05
N GLN A 97 22.22 -30.97 4.79
CA GLN A 97 23.13 -31.86 4.08
C GLN A 97 24.57 -31.79 4.61
N ASN A 98 24.97 -30.67 5.22
CA ASN A 98 26.33 -30.41 5.70
C ASN A 98 26.52 -30.60 7.23
N ALA A 99 25.65 -31.40 7.85
CA ALA A 99 25.75 -31.99 9.20
C ALA A 99 25.61 -31.07 10.43
N ASP A 100 25.78 -29.75 10.35
CA ASP A 100 25.65 -28.88 11.54
C ASP A 100 24.24 -28.32 11.75
N ARG A 101 23.39 -29.12 12.42
CA ARG A 101 22.00 -28.75 12.77
C ARG A 101 21.91 -27.49 13.65
N SER A 102 22.96 -27.17 14.41
CA SER A 102 22.97 -26.00 15.30
C SER A 102 23.01 -24.67 14.51
N VAL A 103 23.77 -24.66 13.41
CA VAL A 103 23.85 -23.54 12.46
C VAL A 103 22.51 -23.35 11.75
N GLY A 104 21.88 -24.44 11.30
CA GLY A 104 20.54 -24.40 10.68
C GLY A 104 19.49 -23.73 11.57
N THR A 105 19.45 -24.11 12.85
CA THR A 105 18.51 -23.52 13.83
C THR A 105 18.76 -22.02 14.02
N THR A 106 20.02 -21.61 14.11
CA THR A 106 20.41 -20.21 14.29
C THR A 106 20.01 -19.36 13.08
N VAL A 107 20.24 -19.87 11.85
CA VAL A 107 19.85 -19.19 10.62
C VAL A 107 18.34 -19.02 10.52
N ILE A 108 17.56 -20.03 10.90
CA ILE A 108 16.09 -19.94 10.95
C ILE A 108 15.65 -18.86 11.93
N LEU A 109 16.21 -18.83 13.14
CA LEU A 109 15.85 -17.85 14.15
C LEU A 109 16.17 -16.42 13.71
N VAL A 110 17.39 -16.19 13.24
CA VAL A 110 17.82 -14.86 12.78
C VAL A 110 17.01 -14.42 11.55
N GLY A 111 16.84 -15.32 10.57
CA GLY A 111 16.03 -15.05 9.38
C GLY A 111 14.57 -14.74 9.75
N GLY A 112 13.97 -15.53 10.63
CA GLY A 112 12.60 -15.33 11.12
C GLY A 112 12.42 -14.00 11.85
N VAL A 113 13.36 -13.62 12.72
CA VAL A 113 13.34 -12.32 13.41
C VAL A 113 13.48 -11.17 12.42
N MET A 114 14.38 -11.25 11.45
CA MET A 114 14.54 -10.22 10.41
C MET A 114 13.29 -10.06 9.56
N LEU A 115 12.64 -11.17 9.19
CA LEU A 115 11.37 -11.15 8.47
C LEU A 115 10.26 -10.50 9.29
N LEU A 116 10.16 -10.85 10.58
CA LEU A 116 9.18 -10.27 11.51
C LEU A 116 9.38 -8.75 11.67
N LEU A 117 10.62 -8.30 11.80
CA LEU A 117 10.98 -6.89 11.88
C LEU A 117 10.61 -6.15 10.59
N PHE A 118 10.97 -6.71 9.44
CA PHE A 118 10.59 -6.16 8.14
C PHE A 118 9.07 -6.02 8.00
N TYR A 119 8.32 -7.07 8.35
CA TYR A 119 6.86 -7.05 8.33
C TYR A 119 6.27 -5.99 9.26
N SER A 120 6.84 -5.84 10.45
CA SER A 120 6.40 -4.83 11.42
C SER A 120 6.58 -3.41 10.88
N VAL A 121 7.72 -3.13 10.24
CA VAL A 121 8.00 -1.82 9.62
C VAL A 121 7.01 -1.52 8.49
N VAL A 122 6.77 -2.48 7.59
CA VAL A 122 5.80 -2.33 6.49
C VAL A 122 4.38 -2.11 7.05
N THR A 123 4.00 -2.86 8.09
CA THR A 123 2.69 -2.72 8.73
C THR A 123 2.50 -1.33 9.35
N ILE A 124 3.49 -0.84 10.10
CA ILE A 124 3.45 0.51 10.70
C ILE A 124 3.33 1.57 9.60
N PHE A 125 4.15 1.45 8.54
CA PHE A 125 4.09 2.35 7.40
C PHE A 125 2.69 2.39 6.77
N ARG A 126 2.09 1.22 6.52
CA ARG A 126 0.74 1.13 5.97
C ARG A 126 -0.30 1.75 6.89
N ILE A 127 -0.23 1.51 8.21
CA ILE A 127 -1.15 2.13 9.18
C ILE A 127 -1.04 3.66 9.13
N ILE A 128 0.18 4.21 9.04
CA ILE A 128 0.41 5.65 8.92
C ILE A 128 -0.22 6.19 7.63
N VAL A 129 0.02 5.53 6.49
CA VAL A 129 -0.55 5.93 5.19
C VAL A 129 -2.07 5.84 5.23
N GLY A 130 -2.62 4.72 5.69
CA GLY A 130 -4.06 4.50 5.83
C GLY A 130 -4.73 5.57 6.69
N THR A 131 -4.12 5.92 7.83
CA THR A 131 -4.63 6.99 8.70
C THR A 131 -4.65 8.34 7.99
N ARG A 132 -3.59 8.67 7.24
CA ARG A 132 -3.54 9.92 6.45
C ARG A 132 -4.59 9.93 5.32
N VAL A 133 -4.81 8.80 4.67
CA VAL A 133 -5.81 8.63 3.61
C VAL A 133 -7.23 8.72 4.16
N THR A 134 -7.52 8.14 5.32
CA THR A 134 -8.81 8.30 6.02
C THR A 134 -9.10 9.77 6.35
N ASN A 135 -8.06 10.56 6.62
CA ASN A 135 -8.17 12.01 6.82
C ASN A 135 -8.29 12.82 5.51
N GLY A 136 -8.32 12.16 4.35
CA GLY A 136 -8.47 12.77 3.03
C GLY A 136 -7.18 13.30 2.43
N LYS A 137 -6.01 12.91 2.95
CA LYS A 137 -4.73 13.26 2.33
C LYS A 137 -4.50 12.37 1.11
N HIS A 138 -4.16 12.98 -0.02
CA HIS A 138 -3.77 12.26 -1.22
C HIS A 138 -2.27 11.96 -1.15
N ILE A 139 -1.93 10.76 -0.70
CA ILE A 139 -0.54 10.31 -0.52
C ILE A 139 -0.10 9.52 -1.75
N LYS A 140 0.89 10.04 -2.47
CA LYS A 140 1.55 9.36 -3.59
C LYS A 140 2.82 8.71 -3.07
N LEU A 141 2.91 7.39 -3.19
CA LEU A 141 4.12 6.69 -2.81
C LEU A 141 5.22 6.89 -3.86
N PRO A 142 6.49 7.02 -3.44
CA PRO A 142 7.60 7.00 -4.39
C PRO A 142 7.53 5.74 -5.27
N LEU A 143 7.91 5.86 -6.54
CA LEU A 143 7.97 4.77 -7.54
C LEU A 143 6.62 4.23 -8.04
N ILE A 144 5.57 4.21 -7.22
CA ILE A 144 4.27 3.62 -7.60
C ILE A 144 3.21 4.71 -7.81
N GLY A 145 3.20 5.73 -6.96
CA GLY A 145 2.12 6.73 -6.91
C GLY A 145 2.01 7.55 -8.20
N GLN A 146 3.12 8.12 -8.67
CA GLN A 146 3.10 8.96 -9.88
C GLN A 146 2.76 8.15 -11.15
N PRO A 147 3.43 7.02 -11.45
CA PRO A 147 3.09 6.23 -12.63
C PRO A 147 1.66 5.70 -12.61
N LEU A 148 1.16 5.30 -11.44
CA LEU A 148 -0.22 4.83 -11.30
C LEU A 148 -1.23 5.95 -11.57
N GLU A 149 -0.96 7.15 -11.07
CA GLU A 149 -1.82 8.29 -11.32
C GLU A 149 -1.86 8.66 -12.80
N ASP A 150 -0.70 8.68 -13.47
CA ASP A 150 -0.59 8.98 -14.89
C ASP A 150 -1.35 7.94 -15.72
N PHE A 151 -1.18 6.65 -15.42
CA PHE A 151 -1.94 5.55 -16.04
C PHE A 151 -3.45 5.70 -15.85
N LEU A 152 -3.90 6.02 -14.64
CA LEU A 152 -5.32 6.21 -14.35
C LEU A 152 -5.90 7.44 -15.06
N ARG A 153 -5.13 8.52 -15.21
CA ARG A 153 -5.55 9.74 -15.94
C ARG A 153 -5.68 9.48 -17.44
N GLU A 154 -4.78 8.70 -18.03
CA GLU A 154 -4.82 8.37 -19.46
C GLU A 154 -6.06 7.54 -19.82
N ARG A 155 -6.43 6.57 -18.97
CA ARG A 155 -7.63 5.73 -19.12
C ARG A 155 -8.97 6.48 -19.07
N GLU A 156 -8.96 7.73 -18.61
CA GLU A 156 -10.17 8.54 -18.44
C GLU A 156 -10.35 9.62 -19.50
N ARG A 157 -9.40 9.72 -20.45
CA ARG A 157 -9.51 10.54 -21.64
C ARG A 157 -10.17 9.75 -22.77
#